data_AF-A0A699VS11-F1
#
_entry.id   AF-A0A699VS11-F1
#
_cell.length_a   1.000
_cell.length_b   1.000
_cell.length_c   1.000
_cell.angle_alpha   90.00
_cell.angle_beta   90.00
_cell.angle_gamma   90.00
#
_symmetry.space_group_name_H-M   'P 1'
#
loop_
_entity.id
_entity.type
_entity.pdbx_description
1 polymer ?
#
loop_
_entity_poly.entity_id
_entity_poly.type
_entity_poly.pdbx_seq_one_letter_code
_entity_poly.pdbx_strand_id
1 'polypeptide(L)' 'MSQASIRKLVADSIAVALETQTATMAEADSSIREIPAAKRGNYKDLISCQPFYFNGTKGVVGLIRWFEGTESV' A
#
# COMPACT_ATOMS: atom_id res chain seq x y z
N MET A 1 30.29 -28.07 -17.31
CA MET A 1 28.95 -27.45 -17.33
C MET A 1 28.77 -26.68 -18.63
N SER A 2 27.60 -26.79 -19.26
CA SER A 2 27.31 -26.11 -20.53
C SER A 2 26.53 -24.81 -20.29
N GLN A 3 26.75 -23.79 -21.13
CA GLN A 3 25.98 -22.55 -21.14
C GLN A 3 24.46 -22.79 -21.25
N ALA A 4 24.05 -23.87 -21.93
CA ALA A 4 22.65 -24.26 -22.05
C ALA A 4 22.02 -24.65 -20.69
N SER A 5 22.80 -25.34 -19.84
CA SER A 5 22.35 -25.73 -18.49
C SER A 5 22.13 -24.52 -17.59
N ILE A 6 22.99 -23.50 -17.72
CA ILE A 6 22.88 -22.25 -16.96
C ILE A 6 21.65 -21.45 -17.40
N ARG A 7 21.43 -21.32 -18.72
CA ARG A 7 20.25 -20.62 -19.26
C ARG A 7 18.94 -21.29 -18.83
N LYS A 8 18.93 -22.63 -18.78
CA LYS A 8 17.77 -23.40 -18.33
C LYS A 8 17.46 -23.16 -16.85
N LEU A 9 18.49 -23.21 -15.99
CA LEU A 9 18.33 -22.92 -14.56
C LEU A 9 17.78 -21.51 -14.30
N VAL A 10 18.26 -20.51 -15.06
CA VAL A 10 17.77 -19.13 -14.97
C VAL A 10 16.29 -19.05 -15.38
N ALA A 11 15.91 -19.67 -16.50
CA ALA A 11 14.52 -19.68 -16.95
C ALA A 11 13.58 -20.34 -15.94
N ASP A 12 13.99 -21.49 -15.39
CA ASP A 12 13.20 -22.22 -14.38
C ASP A 12 13.05 -21.39 -13.09
N SER A 13 14.10 -20.70 -12.65
CA SER A 13 14.02 -19.83 -11.46
C SER A 13 13.09 -18.62 -11.64
N ILE A 14 13.06 -18.04 -12.84
CA ILE A 14 12.16 -16.90 -13.16
C ILE A 14 10.71 -17.39 -13.20
N ALA A 15 10.45 -18.56 -13.79
CA ALA A 15 9.11 -19.14 -13.81
C ALA A 15 8.58 -19.41 -12.39
N VAL A 16 9.41 -19.98 -11.51
CA VAL A 16 9.05 -20.24 -10.11
C VAL A 16 8.81 -18.94 -9.33
N ALA A 17 9.66 -17.93 -9.53
CA ALA A 17 9.49 -16.63 -8.87
C ALA A 17 8.20 -15.92 -9.33
N LEU A 18 7.85 -16.04 -10.61
CA LEU A 18 6.63 -15.44 -11.16
C LEU A 18 5.38 -16.12 -10.61
N GLU A 19 5.34 -17.45 -10.57
CA GLU A 19 4.23 -18.22 -9.97
C GLU A 19 4.07 -17.94 -8.46
N THR A 20 5.19 -17.76 -7.75
CA THR A 20 5.17 -17.40 -6.33
C THR A 20 4.60 -15.98 -6.15
N GLN A 21 4.96 -15.04 -7.01
CA GLN A 21 4.43 -13.68 -6.98
C GLN A 21 2.93 -13.64 -7.29
N THR A 22 2.45 -14.38 -8.30
CA THR A 22 1.02 -14.42 -8.64
C THR A 22 0.19 -15.05 -7.52
N ALA A 23 0.68 -16.12 -6.88
CA ALA A 23 0.03 -16.72 -5.72
C ALA A 23 0.00 -15.77 -4.51
N THR A 24 1.09 -15.02 -4.27
CA THR A 24 1.16 -14.03 -3.17
C THR A 24 0.25 -12.83 -3.44
N MET A 25 0.11 -12.40 -4.70
CA MET A 25 -0.82 -11.33 -5.08
C MET A 25 -2.28 -11.76 -4.91
N ALA A 26 -2.63 -13.02 -5.18
CA ALA A 26 -3.98 -13.54 -4.95
C ALA A 26 -4.35 -13.58 -3.45
N GLU A 27 -3.37 -13.85 -2.57
CA GLU A 27 -3.50 -13.74 -1.10
C GLU A 27 -3.50 -12.28 -0.63
N ALA A 28 -2.77 -11.39 -1.28
CA ALA A 28 -2.81 -9.96 -0.98
C ALA A 28 -4.17 -9.35 -1.35
N ASP A 29 -4.83 -9.82 -2.42
CA ASP A 29 -6.18 -9.38 -2.80
C ASP A 29 -7.25 -9.84 -1.79
N SER A 30 -7.11 -11.01 -1.15
CA SER A 30 -7.96 -11.40 -0.02
C SER A 30 -7.66 -10.56 1.23
N SER A 31 -6.40 -10.23 1.49
CA SER A 31 -6.00 -9.34 2.60
C SER A 31 -6.47 -7.88 2.41
N ILE A 32 -6.44 -7.33 1.19
CA ILE A 32 -6.97 -5.98 0.87
C ILE A 32 -8.47 -5.90 1.14
N ARG A 33 -9.19 -7.02 1.01
CA ARG A 33 -10.63 -7.11 1.33
C ARG A 33 -10.90 -7.16 2.83
N GLU A 34 -9.90 -7.53 3.63
CA GLU A 34 -9.95 -7.62 5.10
C GLU A 34 -9.27 -6.47 5.84
N ILE A 35 -8.49 -5.60 5.16
CA ILE A 35 -8.23 -4.27 5.69
C ILE A 35 -9.62 -3.61 5.73
N PRO A 36 -10.24 -3.39 6.90
CA PRO A 36 -11.50 -2.66 6.96
C PRO A 36 -11.16 -1.34 6.33
N ALA A 37 -11.70 -1.06 5.14
CA ALA A 37 -11.29 0.02 4.26
C ALA A 37 -11.08 1.26 5.13
N ALA A 38 -9.82 1.50 5.54
CA ALA A 38 -9.52 2.33 6.70
C ALA A 38 -10.03 3.69 6.30
N LYS A 39 -11.20 4.03 6.86
CA LYS A 39 -12.22 4.90 6.27
C LYS A 39 -11.54 5.86 5.34
N ARG A 40 -11.46 5.52 4.04
CA ARG A 40 -10.60 6.23 3.07
C ARG A 40 -11.14 7.64 3.04
N GLY A 41 -10.61 8.49 3.92
CA GLY A 41 -11.06 9.85 4.12
C GLY A 41 -10.97 10.44 2.74
N ASN A 42 -12.13 10.71 2.15
CA ASN A 42 -12.16 11.00 0.74
C ASN A 42 -11.25 12.22 0.57
N TYR A 43 -10.42 12.26 -0.46
CA TYR A 43 -9.62 13.46 -0.72
C TYR A 43 -10.50 14.73 -0.73
N LYS A 44 -11.78 14.59 -1.08
CA LYS A 44 -12.79 15.65 -0.95
C LYS A 44 -13.10 16.06 0.50
N ASP A 45 -13.10 15.13 1.45
CA ASP A 45 -13.30 15.41 2.88
C ASP A 45 -12.09 16.15 3.45
N LEU A 46 -10.88 15.82 2.98
CA LEU A 46 -9.66 16.53 3.33
C LEU A 46 -9.68 17.99 2.83
N ILE A 47 -10.10 18.20 1.59
CA ILE A 47 -10.17 19.54 0.99
C ILE A 47 -11.36 20.34 1.55
N SER A 48 -12.46 19.69 1.95
CA SER A 48 -13.62 20.37 2.54
C SER A 48 -13.34 20.89 3.95
N CYS A 49 -12.47 20.23 4.73
CA CYS A 49 -11.98 20.74 6.01
C CYS A 49 -11.09 21.99 5.89
N GLN A 50 -10.85 22.49 4.67
CA GLN A 50 -10.01 23.64 4.35
C GLN A 50 -8.60 23.50 4.98
N PRO A 51 -7.67 22.81 4.28
CA PRO A 51 -6.30 22.61 4.74
C PRO A 51 -5.54 23.91 5.06
N PHE A 52 -6.02 25.03 4.52
CA PHE A 52 -5.50 26.37 4.76
C PHE A 52 -5.54 26.79 6.24
N TYR A 53 -6.43 26.21 7.06
CA TYR A 53 -6.46 26.49 8.50
C TYR A 53 -5.26 25.92 9.25
N PHE A 54 -4.52 24.98 8.66
CA PHE A 54 -3.32 24.39 9.23
C PHE A 54 -2.06 25.16 8.80
N ASN A 55 -1.98 26.44 9.12
CA ASN A 55 -0.79 27.22 8.82
C ASN A 55 0.27 27.16 9.95
N GLY A 56 1.55 27.15 9.56
CA GLY A 56 2.68 27.06 10.48
C GLY A 56 2.79 25.73 11.23
N THR A 57 3.77 25.61 12.13
CA THR A 57 4.08 24.37 12.85
C THR A 57 2.91 23.86 13.69
N LYS A 58 2.12 24.77 14.28
CA LYS A 58 0.91 24.43 15.05
C LYS A 58 -0.19 23.83 14.17
N GLY A 59 -0.31 24.32 12.93
CA GLY A 59 -1.21 23.77 11.93
C GLY A 59 -0.85 22.34 11.56
N VAL A 60 0.42 22.08 11.26
CA VAL A 60 0.90 20.72 10.92
C VAL A 60 0.64 19.73 12.07
N VAL A 61 0.87 20.12 13.32
CA VAL A 61 0.55 19.30 14.50
C VAL A 61 -0.96 19.04 14.63
N GLY A 62 -1.80 20.05 14.34
CA GLY A 62 -3.25 19.91 14.31
C GLY A 62 -3.75 18.95 13.23
N LEU A 63 -3.13 18.97 12.05
CA LEU A 63 -3.43 18.07 10.95
C LEU A 63 -3.09 16.62 11.29
N ILE A 64 -1.91 16.38 11.86
CA ILE A 64 -1.47 15.04 12.27
C ILE A 64 -2.42 14.44 13.32
N ARG A 65 -2.77 15.20 14.36
CA ARG A 65 -3.72 14.74 15.40
C ARG A 65 -5.11 14.43 14.85
N TRP A 66 -5.55 15.16 13.82
CA TRP A 66 -6.84 14.91 13.19
C TRP A 66 -6.82 13.61 12.37
N PHE A 67 -5.73 13.32 11.65
CA PHE A 67 -5.54 12.02 10.99
C PHE A 67 -5.52 10.87 12.00
N GLU A 68 -4.78 10.99 13.11
CA GLU A 68 -4.76 9.99 14.19
C GLU A 68 -6.16 9.72 14.78
N GLY A 69 -7.02 10.74 14.87
CA GLY A 69 -8.39 10.61 15.34
C GLY A 69 -9.34 9.92 14.34
N THR A 70 -8.99 9.91 13.04
CA THR A 70 -9.77 9.22 12.00
C THR A 70 -9.41 7.74 11.84
N GLU A 71 -8.27 7.30 12.40
CA GLU A 71 -7.84 5.89 12.41
C GLU A 71 -8.44 5.07 13.57
N SER A 72 -9.05 5.71 14.57
CA SER A 72 -9.59 5.06 15.78
C SER A 72 -11.10 4.72 15.68
N VAL A 73 -11.54 4.08 14.59
CA VAL A 73 -12.88 3.46 14.48
C VAL A 73 -12.75 2.00 14.08
#